data_AF-A0A7C3H6T8-F1
#
_entry.id   AF-A0A7C3H6T8-F1
#
_cell.length_a   1.000
_cell.length_b   1.000
_cell.length_c   1.000
_cell.angle_alpha   90.00
_cell.angle_beta   90.00
_cell.angle_gamma   90.00
#
_symmetry.space_group_name_H-M   'P 1'
#
loop_
_entity.id
_entity.type
_entity.pdbx_description
1 polymer ?
#
loop_
_entity_poly.entity_id
_entity_poly.type
_entity_poly.pdbx_seq_one_letter_code
_entity_poly.pdbx_strand_id
1 'polypeptide(L)'
;MLHQQKTGVSRQDIQVRDIMTPTNSLEAMRLEDVERARVGDIVEDLISKGRHHALVVCKEPDGSGEKICGIFSATQIGKQIGAPIEPADIAKTFAELEKVIVEH
;
A
#
# COMPACT_ATOMS: atom_id res chain seq x y z
N MET A 1 0.39 -4.81 9.07
CA MET A 1 -0.39 -6.02 9.38
C MET A 1 -0.68 -6.05 10.87
N LEU A 2 -1.90 -5.73 11.29
CA LEU A 2 -2.26 -5.77 12.72
C LEU A 2 -2.47 -7.23 13.15
N HIS A 3 -1.46 -7.77 13.82
CA HIS A 3 -1.56 -8.66 14.98
C HIS A 3 -2.78 -9.58 15.01
N GLN A 4 -2.66 -10.85 14.60
CA GLN A 4 -3.36 -11.99 15.22
C GLN A 4 -2.61 -13.31 14.98
N GLN A 5 -1.54 -13.56 15.75
CA GLN A 5 -1.08 -14.92 16.04
C GLN A 5 -1.62 -15.44 17.40
N LYS A 6 -2.65 -14.80 17.97
CA LYS A 6 -3.11 -15.08 19.35
C LYS A 6 -4.58 -15.44 19.54
N THR A 7 -5.26 -15.94 18.51
CA THR A 7 -6.59 -16.51 18.70
C THR A 7 -6.62 -17.87 18.02
N GLY A 8 -7.01 -18.92 18.75
CA GLY A 8 -7.12 -20.30 18.25
C GLY A 8 -8.29 -20.49 17.28
N VAL A 9 -8.46 -19.54 16.36
CA VAL A 9 -9.51 -19.49 15.35
C VAL A 9 -9.05 -20.35 14.17
N SER A 10 -9.90 -21.27 13.73
CA SER A 10 -9.61 -22.10 12.57
C SER A 10 -9.40 -21.22 11.35
N ARG A 11 -8.50 -21.58 10.44
CA ARG A 11 -8.31 -20.84 9.16
C ARG A 11 -9.60 -20.73 8.36
N GLN A 12 -10.55 -21.64 8.59
CA GLN A 12 -11.87 -21.66 7.96
C GLN A 12 -12.83 -20.58 8.49
N ASP A 13 -12.57 -20.08 9.70
CA ASP A 13 -13.40 -19.07 10.36
C ASP A 13 -12.90 -17.63 10.10
N ILE A 14 -11.74 -17.48 9.45
CA ILE A 14 -11.17 -16.19 9.09
C ILE A 14 -11.91 -15.63 7.87
N GLN A 15 -12.51 -14.44 8.05
CA GLN A 15 -13.15 -13.71 6.97
C GLN A 15 -12.18 -12.72 6.33
N VAL A 16 -12.41 -12.35 5.07
CA VAL A 16 -11.54 -11.41 4.36
C VAL A 16 -11.44 -10.08 5.12
N ARG A 17 -12.55 -9.60 5.69
CA ARG A 17 -12.59 -8.36 6.48
C ARG A 17 -11.62 -8.36 7.67
N ASP A 18 -11.26 -9.53 8.19
CA ASP A 18 -10.39 -9.65 9.37
C ASP A 18 -8.92 -9.38 9.01
N ILE A 19 -8.57 -9.42 7.72
CA ILE A 19 -7.20 -9.21 7.22
C ILE A 19 -7.09 -8.02 6.26
N MET A 20 -8.20 -7.40 5.89
CA MET A 20 -8.20 -6.23 5.01
C MET A 20 -7.57 -5.02 5.69
N THR A 21 -6.97 -4.15 4.89
CA THR A 21 -6.62 -2.79 5.33
C THR A 21 -7.86 -1.90 5.23
N PRO A 22 -8.25 -1.19 6.30
CA PRO A 22 -9.37 -0.25 6.26
C PRO A 22 -9.19 0.79 5.15
N THR A 23 -10.28 1.18 4.48
CA THR A 23 -10.24 2.10 3.33
C THR A 23 -9.56 3.43 3.66
N ASN A 24 -9.78 3.97 4.85
CA ASN A 24 -9.15 5.22 5.31
C ASN A 24 -7.63 5.12 5.53
N SER A 25 -7.08 3.91 5.50
CA SER A 25 -5.67 3.59 5.69
C SER A 25 -5.03 3.06 4.39
N LEU A 26 -5.78 3.08 3.29
CA LEU A 26 -5.29 2.77 1.95
C LEU A 26 -4.69 4.03 1.32
N GLU A 27 -3.53 3.88 0.70
CA GLU A 27 -2.88 4.94 -0.05
C GLU A 27 -3.46 4.98 -1.46
N ALA A 28 -3.88 6.17 -1.90
CA ALA A 28 -4.46 6.37 -3.23
C ALA A 28 -3.89 7.64 -3.89
N MET A 29 -3.57 7.52 -5.17
CA MET A 29 -3.18 8.62 -6.06
C MET A 29 -4.36 8.97 -6.96
N ARG A 30 -4.63 10.26 -7.18
CA ARG A 30 -5.66 10.66 -8.15
C ARG A 30 -5.10 10.51 -9.57
N LEU A 31 -5.93 9.99 -10.47
CA LEU A 31 -5.56 9.79 -11.87
C LEU A 31 -5.08 11.09 -12.53
N GLU A 32 -5.70 12.23 -12.20
CA GLU A 32 -5.32 13.56 -12.71
C GLU A 32 -3.90 14.00 -12.30
N ASP A 33 -3.39 13.50 -11.18
CA ASP A 33 -2.00 13.73 -10.74
C ASP A 33 -1.05 12.74 -11.42
N VAL A 34 -1.47 11.48 -11.56
CA VAL A 34 -0.71 10.42 -12.24
C VAL A 34 -0.46 10.75 -13.72
N GLU A 35 -1.44 11.32 -14.42
CA GLU A 35 -1.31 11.73 -15.83
C GLU A 35 -0.22 12.78 -16.07
N ARG A 36 0.16 13.53 -15.04
CA ARG A 36 1.19 14.58 -15.07
C ARG A 36 2.52 14.13 -14.46
N ALA A 37 2.51 13.01 -13.73
CA ALA A 37 3.66 12.49 -13.02
C ALA A 37 4.63 11.76 -13.97
N ARG A 38 5.92 11.81 -13.62
CA ARG A 38 6.94 10.92 -14.17
C ARG A 38 6.99 9.64 -13.34
N VAL A 39 7.53 8.57 -13.93
CA VAL A 39 7.76 7.31 -13.20
C VAL A 39 8.56 7.55 -11.91
N GLY A 40 9.56 8.43 -11.95
CA GLY A 40 10.35 8.81 -10.77
C GLY A 40 9.51 9.36 -9.63
N ASP A 41 8.51 10.19 -9.93
CA ASP A 41 7.62 10.79 -8.92
C ASP A 41 6.76 9.72 -8.25
N ILE A 42 6.24 8.75 -9.04
CA ILE A 42 5.47 7.61 -8.51
C ILE A 42 6.35 6.74 -7.59
N VAL A 43 7.59 6.50 -7.99
CA VAL A 43 8.55 5.72 -7.20
C VAL A 43 8.92 6.45 -5.90
N GLU A 44 9.17 7.75 -5.97
CA GLU A 44 9.46 8.57 -4.79
C GLU A 44 8.30 8.59 -3.80
N ASP A 45 7.06 8.70 -4.30
CA ASP A 45 5.86 8.66 -3.45
C ASP A 45 5.74 7.31 -2.72
N LEU A 46 5.96 6.18 -3.43
CA LEU A 46 5.95 4.85 -2.83
C LEU A 46 7.04 4.68 -1.76
N ILE A 47 8.26 5.14 -2.04
CA ILE A 47 9.40 5.04 -1.11
C ILE A 47 9.17 5.92 0.13
N SER A 48 8.81 7.19 -0.07
CA SER A 48 8.63 8.15 1.04
C SER A 48 7.51 7.75 1.99
N LYS A 49 6.50 7.04 1.48
CA LYS A 49 5.39 6.50 2.29
C LYS A 49 5.68 5.12 2.86
N GLY A 50 6.77 4.47 2.46
CA GLY A 50 7.10 3.09 2.86
C GLY A 50 6.05 2.09 2.38
N ARG A 51 5.54 2.25 1.16
CA ARG A 51 4.45 1.41 0.62
C ARG A 51 4.89 0.70 -0.65
N HIS A 52 4.67 -0.62 -0.69
CA HIS A 52 4.88 -1.41 -1.90
C HIS A 52 3.80 -1.18 -2.98
N HIS A 53 2.63 -0.70 -2.57
CA HIS A 53 1.48 -0.53 -3.46
C HIS A 53 0.73 0.77 -3.17
N ALA A 54 0.23 1.40 -4.22
CA ALA A 54 -0.70 2.53 -4.16
C ALA A 54 -1.84 2.31 -5.14
N LEU A 55 -3.06 2.60 -4.72
CA LEU A 55 -4.24 2.57 -5.60
C LEU A 55 -4.26 3.82 -6.47
N VAL A 56 -4.88 3.73 -7.65
CA VAL A 56 -5.20 4.89 -8.48
C VAL A 56 -6.70 5.06 -8.49
N VAL A 57 -7.16 6.27 -8.19
CA VAL A 57 -8.59 6.61 -8.17
C VAL A 57 -8.92 7.65 -9.23
N CYS A 58 -10.08 7.53 -9.84
CA CYS A 58 -10.64 8.55 -10.73
C CYS A 58 -12.04 8.94 -10.29
N LYS A 59 -12.45 10.17 -10.65
CA LYS A 59 -13.80 10.67 -10.38
C LYS A 59 -14.81 9.88 -11.22
N GLU A 60 -15.93 9.53 -10.61
CA GLU A 60 -17.05 8.97 -11.36
C GLU A 60 -17.63 10.02 -12.32
N PRO A 61 -18.08 9.63 -13.53
CA PRO A 61 -18.59 10.59 -14.52
C PRO A 61 -19.80 11.39 -14.05
N ASP A 62 -20.60 10.84 -13.14
CA ASP A 62 -21.79 11.46 -12.56
C ASP A 62 -21.48 12.32 -11.32
N GLY A 63 -20.23 12.41 -10.91
CA GLY A 63 -19.79 13.16 -9.72
C GLY A 63 -20.17 12.51 -8.39
N SER A 64 -20.64 11.26 -8.39
CA SER A 64 -21.05 10.54 -7.16
C SER A 64 -19.90 10.22 -6.20
N GLY A 65 -18.65 10.30 -6.66
CA GLY A 65 -17.47 10.08 -5.84
C GLY A 65 -16.26 9.67 -6.67
N GLU A 66 -15.41 8.86 -6.06
CA GLU A 66 -14.21 8.30 -6.67
C GLU A 66 -14.34 6.78 -6.80
N LYS A 67 -13.77 6.23 -7.88
CA LYS A 67 -13.60 4.78 -8.07
C LYS A 67 -12.14 4.43 -8.25
N ILE A 68 -11.78 3.20 -7.89
CA ILE A 68 -10.47 2.64 -8.20
C ILE A 68 -10.41 2.33 -9.69
N CYS A 69 -9.38 2.82 -10.37
CA CYS A 69 -9.13 2.57 -11.79
C CYS A 69 -7.78 1.89 -12.07
N GLY A 70 -6.94 1.71 -11.05
CA GLY A 70 -5.66 1.05 -11.22
C GLY A 70 -4.91 0.84 -9.92
N ILE A 71 -3.71 0.27 -10.06
CA ILE A 71 -2.78 0.03 -8.96
C ILE A 71 -1.33 0.17 -9.47
N PHE A 72 -0.49 0.82 -8.68
CA PHE A 72 0.95 0.78 -8.85
C PHE A 72 1.57 -0.23 -7.87
N SER A 73 2.55 -0.99 -8.37
CA SER A 73 3.37 -1.89 -7.55
C SER A 73 4.84 -1.53 -7.72
N ALA A 74 5.52 -1.21 -6.62
CA ALA A 74 6.95 -0.90 -6.61
C ALA A 74 7.77 -2.02 -7.27
N THR A 75 7.41 -3.28 -6.99
CA THR A 75 8.10 -4.45 -7.58
C THR A 75 7.90 -4.53 -9.09
N GLN A 76 6.70 -4.21 -9.59
CA GLN A 76 6.41 -4.24 -11.02
C GLN A 76 7.10 -3.10 -11.75
N ILE A 77 7.08 -1.89 -11.18
CA ILE A 77 7.79 -0.73 -11.72
C ILE A 77 9.29 -1.05 -11.77
N GLY A 78 9.86 -1.58 -10.68
CA GLY A 78 11.28 -1.93 -10.60
C GLY A 78 11.71 -2.92 -11.68
N LYS A 79 10.90 -3.96 -11.93
CA LYS A 79 11.12 -4.90 -13.05
C LYS A 79 11.11 -4.21 -14.40
N GLN A 80 10.20 -3.26 -14.63
CA GLN A 80 10.08 -2.55 -15.91
C GLN A 80 11.23 -1.59 -16.18
N ILE A 81 11.81 -0.99 -15.13
CA ILE A 81 12.97 -0.07 -15.25
C ILE A 81 14.32 -0.77 -15.11
N GLY A 82 14.34 -2.07 -14.77
CA GLY A 82 15.56 -2.85 -14.60
C GLY A 82 16.32 -2.55 -13.30
N ALA A 83 15.68 -1.95 -12.31
CA ALA A 83 16.27 -1.61 -11.01
C ALA A 83 15.29 -1.95 -9.87
N PRO A 84 15.74 -2.64 -8.81
CA PRO A 84 14.86 -2.95 -7.68
C PRO A 84 14.41 -1.67 -6.97
N ILE A 85 13.14 -1.64 -6.57
CA ILE A 85 12.56 -0.58 -5.75
C ILE A 85 12.10 -1.25 -4.46
N GLU A 86 12.75 -0.89 -3.36
CA GLU A 86 12.48 -1.40 -2.02
C GLU A 86 11.98 -0.25 -1.15
N PRO A 87 10.67 0.02 -1.11
CA PRO A 87 10.10 0.90 -0.10
C PRO A 87 10.36 0.27 1.27
N ALA A 88 11.22 0.88 2.07
CA ALA A 88 11.43 0.39 3.42
C ALA A 88 10.13 0.51 4.21
N ASP A 89 9.77 -0.50 5.00
CA ASP A 89 8.85 -0.32 6.13
C ASP A 89 9.57 0.59 7.13
N ILE A 90 9.48 1.90 6.91
CA ILE A 90 10.06 2.89 7.81
C ILE A 90 9.21 2.82 9.07
N ALA A 91 9.69 2.11 10.09
CA ALA A 91 9.18 2.22 11.44
C ALA A 91 9.27 3.69 11.84
N LYS A 92 8.12 4.36 11.94
CA LYS A 92 8.05 5.78 12.26
C LYS A 92 8.16 6.03 13.77
N THR A 93 8.12 4.97 14.57
CA THR A 93 8.20 5.03 16.03
C THR A 93 9.11 3.93 16.61
N PHE A 94 9.67 4.17 17.79
CA PHE A 94 10.51 3.19 18.50
C PHE A 94 9.74 1.89 18.82
N ALA A 95 8.43 1.99 19.09
CA ALA A 95 7.56 0.83 19.31
C ALA A 95 7.37 -0.02 18.03
N GLU A 96 7.46 0.59 16.85
CA GLU A 96 7.45 -0.15 15.57
C GLU A 96 8.78 -0.85 15.31
N LEU A 97 9.92 -0.25 15.73
CA LEU A 97 11.24 -0.89 15.65
C LEU A 97 11.33 -2.15 16.53
N GLU A 98 10.77 -2.12 17.74
CA GLU A 98 10.76 -3.30 18.63
C GLU A 98 10.02 -4.49 18.00
N LYS A 99 8.94 -4.25 17.26
CA LYS A 99 8.21 -5.34 16.57
C LYS A 99 9.04 -6.05 15.51
N VAL A 100 9.90 -5.30 14.79
CA VAL A 100 10.76 -5.88 13.75
C VAL A 100 11.85 -6.78 14.35
N ILE A 101 12.31 -6.46 15.56
CA ILE A 101 13.38 -7.20 16.26
C ILE A 101 12.83 -8.45 16.98
N VAL A 102 11.58 -8.41 17.47
CA VAL A 102 10.96 -9.52 18.22
C VAL A 102 10.40 -10.62 17.29
N GLU A 103 10.21 -10.34 16.00
CA GLU A 103 9.74 -11.33 15.01
C GLU A 103 10.89 -12.15 14.35
N HIS A 104 12.14 -12.00 14.80
CA HIS A 104 13.30 -12.83 14.45
C HIS A 104 13.84 -13.59 15.68
#